data_AF-A0A429MMA6-F1
#
_entry.id   AF-A0A429MMA6-F1
#
_cell.length_a   1.000
_cell.length_b   1.000
_cell.length_c   1.000
_cell.angle_alpha   90.00
_cell.angle_beta   90.00
_cell.angle_gamma   90.00
#
_symmetry.space_group_name_H-M   'P 1'
#
loop_
_entity.id
_entity.type
_entity.pdbx_description
1 polymer ?
#
loop_
_entity_poly.entity_id
_entity_poly.type
_entity_poly.pdbx_seq_one_letter_code
_entity_poly.pdbx_strand_id
1 'polypeptide(L)'
;LERLKEWAAVGKQYGMVQLIQLSHPGRQCPKGLNKETVAPSAVPFSPALATMFGTPRALTHEEILDIIKRFATAARICEKAGFEGVQLHGAHGYLISQFLSPLTNKRTDQWGGSVENRTRFLLEVYKAVREATSENFIISVKLNSADFQRGGISEEDVISVFKAVDEAGIDLIEISGGTYEAPAMAGAKADKRKASTIAREAYFLDFAEKIRQHVKCKLMVTGGFRTVEGMNAALASGACDFIGIARPLAVETDLTDRLIAGQDVRYAVKPIKTGLPFVDKMAIMEIIWYAAQFKAIGQGKKPNPKLSPLIVFLNYAKGNIKAVVQGRVNSRKSA
;
A
#
# COMPACT_ATOMS: atom_id res chain seq x y z
N LEU A 1 12.02 17.87 9.69
CA LEU A 1 13.27 17.07 9.58
C LEU A 1 13.63 16.43 10.91
N GLU A 2 13.76 17.19 12.01
CA GLU A 2 14.19 16.62 13.31
C GLU A 2 13.35 15.44 13.82
N ARG A 3 12.01 15.51 13.74
CA ARG A 3 11.15 14.36 14.09
C ARG A 3 11.38 13.11 13.25
N LEU A 4 11.81 13.27 11.99
CA LEU A 4 12.16 12.16 11.12
C LEU A 4 13.52 11.56 11.50
N LYS A 5 14.48 12.39 11.91
CA LYS A 5 15.77 11.92 12.43
C LYS A 5 15.61 11.13 13.70
N GLU A 6 14.77 11.60 14.63
CA GLU A 6 14.42 10.88 15.86
C GLU A 6 13.85 9.50 15.52
N TRP A 7 12.88 9.43 14.60
CA TRP A 7 12.33 8.16 14.14
C TRP A 7 13.41 7.25 13.54
N ALA A 8 14.19 7.73 12.58
CA ALA A 8 15.24 6.93 11.97
C ALA A 8 16.25 6.41 13.01
N ALA A 9 16.63 7.25 13.99
CA ALA A 9 17.52 6.88 15.08
C ALA A 9 16.96 5.75 15.95
N VAL A 10 15.66 5.79 16.28
CA VAL A 10 15.00 4.73 17.06
C VAL A 10 15.09 3.39 16.33
N GLY A 11 14.78 3.33 15.02
CA GLY A 11 14.88 2.07 14.29
C GLY A 11 16.32 1.53 14.22
N LYS A 12 17.30 2.43 14.06
CA LYS A 12 18.74 2.07 14.05
C LYS A 12 19.24 1.50 15.36
N GLN A 13 18.72 1.96 16.51
CA GLN A 13 19.07 1.40 17.82
C GLN A 13 18.75 -0.09 17.92
N TYR A 14 17.79 -0.59 17.14
CA TYR A 14 17.40 -2.00 17.07
C TYR A 14 17.89 -2.70 15.79
N GLY A 15 18.82 -2.09 15.04
CA GLY A 15 19.38 -2.68 13.81
C GLY A 15 18.38 -2.80 12.65
N MET A 16 17.30 -2.03 12.65
CA MET A 16 16.31 -2.07 11.56
C MET A 16 16.82 -1.39 10.29
N VAL A 17 16.63 -2.04 9.14
CA VAL A 17 16.67 -1.38 7.83
C VAL A 17 15.30 -0.74 7.58
N GLN A 18 15.25 0.57 7.45
CA GLN A 18 14.00 1.33 7.37
C GLN A 18 13.78 1.92 5.98
N LEU A 19 12.70 1.47 5.35
CA LEU A 19 12.23 1.96 4.06
C LEU A 19 10.93 2.76 4.26
N ILE A 20 10.98 4.08 4.03
CA ILE A 20 9.78 4.92 4.16
C ILE A 20 8.95 4.85 2.88
N GLN A 21 7.69 4.44 2.99
CA GLN A 21 6.81 4.41 1.83
C GLN A 21 6.33 5.82 1.46
N LEU A 22 6.71 6.28 0.27
CA LEU A 22 6.24 7.53 -0.33
C LEU A 22 4.98 7.25 -1.14
N SER A 23 3.92 8.02 -0.88
CA SER A 23 2.63 7.84 -1.53
C SER A 23 1.98 9.16 -1.93
N HIS A 24 1.15 9.09 -2.96
CA HIS A 24 0.25 10.17 -3.37
C HIS A 24 -1.14 9.56 -3.63
N PRO A 25 -2.21 10.02 -2.95
CA PRO A 25 -3.52 9.36 -3.01
C PRO A 25 -4.19 9.48 -4.38
N GLY A 26 -3.81 10.47 -5.18
CA GLY A 26 -4.46 10.78 -6.45
C GLY A 26 -5.96 10.98 -6.24
N ARG A 27 -6.80 10.26 -6.99
CA ARG A 27 -8.26 10.30 -6.80
C ARG A 27 -8.77 9.75 -5.46
N GLN A 28 -8.00 8.93 -4.72
CA GLN A 28 -8.42 8.27 -3.47
C GLN A 28 -8.35 9.15 -2.21
N CYS A 29 -8.39 10.48 -2.36
CA CYS A 29 -8.47 11.37 -1.22
C CYS A 29 -9.96 11.68 -0.91
N PRO A 30 -10.45 11.41 0.32
CA PRO A 30 -11.83 11.70 0.69
C PRO A 30 -12.19 13.19 0.50
N LYS A 31 -13.47 13.45 0.18
CA LYS A 31 -13.99 14.82 0.05
C LYS A 31 -13.72 15.64 1.31
N GLY A 32 -13.43 16.92 1.11
CA GLY A 32 -13.12 17.86 2.19
C GLY A 32 -11.64 17.93 2.55
N LEU A 33 -10.86 16.83 2.48
CA LEU A 33 -9.44 16.86 2.87
C LEU A 33 -8.58 17.78 1.99
N ASN A 34 -8.86 17.81 0.69
CA ASN A 34 -8.21 18.68 -0.28
C ASN A 34 -9.26 19.49 -1.04
N LYS A 35 -8.89 20.72 -1.44
CA LYS A 35 -9.74 21.58 -2.28
C LYS A 35 -10.12 20.88 -3.59
N GLU A 36 -9.15 20.18 -4.18
CA GLU A 36 -9.29 19.41 -5.39
C GLU A 36 -8.38 18.18 -5.31
N THR A 37 -8.80 17.08 -5.93
CA THR A 37 -7.98 15.88 -6.09
C THR A 37 -7.56 15.75 -7.54
N VAL A 38 -6.39 15.17 -7.78
CA VAL A 38 -5.79 15.07 -9.12
C VAL A 38 -5.49 13.62 -9.46
N ALA A 39 -5.56 13.28 -10.74
CA ALA A 39 -5.31 11.94 -11.26
C ALA A 39 -4.82 12.03 -12.72
N PRO A 40 -4.41 10.91 -13.36
CA PRO A 40 -4.01 10.94 -14.77
C PRO A 40 -5.16 11.39 -15.69
N SER A 41 -6.40 11.10 -15.32
CA SER A 41 -7.62 11.45 -16.05
C SER A 41 -8.77 11.73 -15.10
N ALA A 42 -9.77 12.49 -15.55
CA ALA A 42 -10.96 12.85 -14.77
C ALA A 42 -11.97 11.69 -14.68
N VAL A 43 -11.53 10.54 -14.18
CA VAL A 43 -12.35 9.32 -14.06
C VAL A 43 -12.93 9.23 -12.64
N PRO A 44 -14.27 9.36 -12.46
CA PRO A 44 -14.90 9.25 -11.15
C PRO A 44 -14.83 7.82 -10.59
N PHE A 45 -15.05 7.68 -9.29
CA PHE A 45 -15.37 6.38 -8.69
C PHE A 45 -16.78 5.92 -9.05
N SER A 46 -17.07 4.64 -8.83
CA SER A 46 -18.45 4.13 -8.84
C SER A 46 -19.40 4.97 -7.98
N PRO A 47 -20.73 4.99 -8.28
CA PRO A 47 -21.70 5.81 -7.55
C PRO A 47 -21.71 5.60 -6.03
N ALA A 48 -21.48 4.36 -5.57
CA ALA A 48 -21.40 4.04 -4.14
C ALA A 48 -20.24 4.80 -3.45
N LEU A 49 -19.07 4.84 -4.09
CA LEU A 49 -17.87 5.49 -3.56
C LEU A 49 -17.83 6.99 -3.86
N ALA A 50 -18.57 7.47 -4.85
CA ALA A 50 -18.67 8.89 -5.21
C ALA A 50 -19.27 9.76 -4.08
N THR A 51 -19.93 9.14 -3.09
CA THR A 51 -20.36 9.83 -1.87
C THR A 51 -19.17 10.27 -1.01
N MET A 52 -18.12 9.44 -0.96
CA MET A 52 -16.92 9.63 -0.13
C MET A 52 -15.77 10.32 -0.88
N PHE A 53 -15.62 10.04 -2.18
CA PHE A 53 -14.53 10.54 -3.02
C PHE A 53 -15.05 11.47 -4.10
N GLY A 54 -14.34 12.58 -4.34
CA GLY A 54 -14.67 13.52 -5.42
C GLY A 54 -14.18 13.01 -6.78
N THR A 55 -14.79 13.49 -7.86
CA THR A 55 -14.21 13.33 -9.20
C THR A 55 -12.89 14.10 -9.25
N PRO A 56 -11.77 13.47 -9.65
CA PRO A 56 -10.50 14.15 -9.75
C PRO A 56 -10.44 15.03 -10.99
N ARG A 57 -9.56 16.03 -10.98
CA ARG A 57 -9.12 16.72 -12.19
C ARG A 57 -7.99 15.95 -12.86
N ALA A 58 -7.94 15.96 -14.19
CA ALA A 58 -6.81 15.43 -14.95
C ALA A 58 -5.57 16.34 -14.76
N LEU A 59 -4.42 15.71 -14.44
CA LEU A 59 -3.13 16.39 -14.33
C LEU A 59 -2.69 16.99 -15.67
N THR A 60 -2.08 18.17 -15.65
CA THR A 60 -1.34 18.70 -16.81
C THR A 60 0.06 18.07 -16.88
N HIS A 61 0.76 18.23 -18.01
CA HIS A 61 2.13 17.75 -18.16
C HIS A 61 3.07 18.32 -17.08
N GLU A 62 3.02 19.64 -16.87
CA GLU A 62 3.85 20.33 -15.86
C GLU A 62 3.57 19.85 -14.42
N GLU A 63 2.31 19.56 -14.09
CA GLU A 63 1.96 19.02 -12.78
C GLU A 63 2.50 17.59 -12.57
N ILE A 64 2.57 16.79 -13.64
CA ILE A 64 3.18 15.46 -13.59
C ILE A 64 4.68 15.58 -13.26
N LEU A 65 5.39 16.49 -13.95
CA LEU A 65 6.80 16.78 -13.68
C LEU A 65 7.03 17.32 -12.26
N ASP A 66 6.17 18.21 -11.78
CA ASP A 66 6.25 18.73 -10.40
C ASP A 66 6.05 17.61 -9.37
N ILE A 67 5.10 16.69 -9.60
CA ILE A 67 4.89 15.53 -8.71
C ILE A 67 6.12 14.61 -8.71
N ILE A 68 6.73 14.34 -9.87
CA ILE A 68 7.99 13.55 -9.96
C ILE A 68 9.07 14.19 -9.08
N LYS A 69 9.26 15.52 -9.20
CA LYS A 69 10.21 16.28 -8.37
C LYS A 69 9.88 16.22 -6.87
N ARG A 70 8.61 16.17 -6.49
CA ARG A 70 8.18 16.03 -5.09
C ARG A 70 8.52 14.67 -4.51
N PHE A 71 8.39 13.59 -5.28
CA PHE A 71 8.86 12.26 -4.84
C PHE A 71 10.37 12.27 -4.59
N ALA A 72 11.17 12.81 -5.52
CA ALA A 72 12.61 12.97 -5.35
C ALA A 72 12.97 13.81 -4.12
N THR A 73 12.27 14.92 -3.91
CA THR A 73 12.46 15.79 -2.75
C THR A 73 12.16 15.05 -1.44
N ALA A 74 11.06 14.29 -1.40
CA ALA A 74 10.69 13.51 -0.22
C ALA A 74 11.71 12.39 0.08
N ALA A 75 12.21 11.71 -0.94
CA ALA A 75 13.25 10.68 -0.78
C ALA A 75 14.54 11.28 -0.22
N ARG A 76 15.00 12.41 -0.76
CA ARG A 76 16.16 13.14 -0.22
C ARG A 76 15.96 13.59 1.23
N ILE A 77 14.75 13.96 1.62
CA ILE A 77 14.43 14.28 3.03
C ILE A 77 14.54 13.02 3.90
N CYS A 78 14.10 11.86 3.40
CA CYS A 78 14.23 10.58 4.11
C CYS A 78 15.69 10.18 4.29
N GLU A 79 16.50 10.28 3.24
CA GLU A 79 17.95 10.03 3.32
C GLU A 79 18.62 10.98 4.33
N LYS A 80 18.34 12.28 4.26
CA LYS A 80 18.86 13.27 5.23
C LYS A 80 18.41 13.01 6.66
N ALA A 81 17.24 12.41 6.85
CA ALA A 81 16.77 11.99 8.17
C ALA A 81 17.53 10.75 8.68
N GLY A 82 18.16 10.00 7.78
CA GLY A 82 18.94 8.81 8.09
C GLY A 82 18.19 7.50 7.88
N PHE A 83 17.09 7.47 7.13
CA PHE A 83 16.50 6.19 6.70
C PHE A 83 17.39 5.53 5.63
N GLU A 84 17.35 4.20 5.54
CA GLU A 84 18.15 3.42 4.58
C GLU A 84 17.60 3.46 3.16
N GLY A 85 16.32 3.83 3.00
CA GLY A 85 15.70 3.93 1.69
C GLY A 85 14.25 4.36 1.70
N VAL A 86 13.61 4.24 0.54
CA VAL A 86 12.18 4.49 0.33
C VAL A 86 11.50 3.37 -0.43
N GLN A 87 10.17 3.31 -0.29
CA GLN A 87 9.30 2.50 -1.12
C GLN A 87 8.33 3.39 -1.91
N LEU A 88 8.32 3.25 -3.23
CA LEU A 88 7.36 3.93 -4.11
C LEU A 88 6.02 3.18 -4.08
N HIS A 89 4.93 3.87 -3.72
CA HIS A 89 3.62 3.22 -3.65
C HIS A 89 2.92 3.17 -5.03
N GLY A 90 3.21 2.10 -5.79
CA GLY A 90 2.64 1.79 -7.11
C GLY A 90 1.47 0.82 -7.11
N ALA A 91 0.77 0.67 -5.99
CA ALA A 91 -0.28 -0.34 -5.78
C ALA A 91 -1.58 0.30 -5.28
N HIS A 92 -2.63 -0.53 -5.11
CA HIS A 92 -3.86 -0.18 -4.38
C HIS A 92 -4.63 1.05 -4.88
N GLY A 93 -4.47 1.41 -6.16
CA GLY A 93 -5.15 2.54 -6.76
C GLY A 93 -4.63 3.91 -6.30
N TYR A 94 -3.43 4.01 -5.72
CA TYR A 94 -2.73 5.28 -5.50
C TYR A 94 -2.22 5.86 -6.82
N LEU A 95 -1.70 7.09 -6.83
CA LEU A 95 -1.44 7.83 -8.08
C LEU A 95 -0.58 7.06 -9.10
N ILE A 96 0.52 6.42 -8.67
CA ILE A 96 1.34 5.60 -9.58
C ILE A 96 0.50 4.45 -10.16
N SER A 97 -0.23 3.71 -9.33
CA SER A 97 -1.17 2.66 -9.78
C SER A 97 -2.25 3.22 -10.72
N GLN A 98 -2.71 4.45 -10.52
CA GLN A 98 -3.68 5.11 -11.40
C GLN A 98 -3.08 5.38 -12.79
N PHE A 99 -1.80 5.73 -12.90
CA PHE A 99 -1.10 5.88 -14.19
C PHE A 99 -0.94 4.53 -14.89
N LEU A 100 -0.62 3.47 -14.14
CA LEU A 100 -0.43 2.12 -14.68
C LEU A 100 -1.74 1.51 -15.21
N SER A 101 -2.89 1.79 -14.59
CA SER A 101 -4.15 1.13 -14.96
C SER A 101 -4.85 1.81 -16.14
N PRO A 102 -5.22 1.08 -17.21
CA PRO A 102 -5.97 1.64 -18.34
C PRO A 102 -7.41 2.03 -17.95
N LEU A 103 -7.92 1.63 -16.78
CA LEU A 103 -9.23 2.06 -16.28
C LEU A 103 -9.23 3.51 -15.81
N THR A 104 -8.12 3.94 -15.21
CA THR A 104 -7.99 5.27 -14.59
C THR A 104 -7.13 6.22 -15.41
N ASN A 105 -6.26 5.69 -16.28
CA ASN A 105 -5.47 6.46 -17.21
C ASN A 105 -6.06 6.38 -18.61
N LYS A 106 -6.78 7.43 -19.00
CA LYS A 106 -7.40 7.62 -20.33
C LYS A 106 -6.66 8.66 -21.17
N ARG A 107 -5.41 8.98 -20.82
CA ARG A 107 -4.62 9.97 -21.54
C ARG A 107 -4.22 9.44 -22.92
N THR A 108 -4.08 10.37 -23.86
CA THR A 108 -3.63 10.13 -25.24
C THR A 108 -2.25 10.75 -25.51
N ASP A 109 -1.63 11.35 -24.50
CA ASP A 109 -0.26 11.88 -24.58
C ASP A 109 0.77 10.83 -24.13
N GLN A 110 2.03 11.25 -23.99
CA GLN A 110 3.14 10.37 -23.60
C GLN A 110 3.00 9.68 -22.23
N TRP A 111 1.98 10.05 -21.43
CA TRP A 111 1.73 9.48 -20.11
C TRP A 111 0.59 8.45 -20.10
N GLY A 112 -0.01 8.12 -21.25
CA GLY A 112 -1.08 7.11 -21.34
C GLY A 112 -1.16 6.39 -22.69
N GLY A 113 -2.19 5.55 -22.84
CA GLY A 113 -2.34 4.66 -23.99
C GLY A 113 -1.55 3.36 -23.79
N SER A 114 -0.41 3.24 -24.47
CA SER A 114 0.41 2.03 -24.44
C SER A 114 0.94 1.70 -23.04
N VAL A 115 1.36 0.45 -22.82
CA VAL A 115 1.92 0.04 -21.52
C VAL A 115 3.21 0.81 -21.20
N GLU A 116 4.03 1.11 -22.20
CA GLU A 116 5.25 1.89 -22.06
C GLU A 116 4.95 3.31 -21.56
N ASN A 117 3.95 3.99 -22.16
CA ASN A 117 3.55 5.33 -21.75
C ASN A 117 2.90 5.36 -20.36
N ARG A 118 2.09 4.35 -20.02
CA ARG A 118 1.51 4.21 -18.67
C ARG A 118 2.58 3.95 -17.61
N THR A 119 3.63 3.21 -17.96
CA THR A 119 4.77 2.89 -17.09
C THR A 119 5.72 4.06 -16.91
N ARG A 120 5.77 4.99 -17.89
CA ARG A 120 6.66 6.16 -17.89
C ARG A 120 6.64 6.94 -16.58
N PHE A 121 5.46 7.21 -16.01
CA PHE A 121 5.38 7.97 -14.76
C PHE A 121 6.14 7.29 -13.60
N LEU A 122 6.02 5.97 -13.45
CA LEU A 122 6.76 5.22 -12.44
C LEU A 122 8.27 5.28 -12.68
N LEU A 123 8.72 5.09 -13.93
CA LEU A 123 10.13 5.10 -14.27
C LEU A 123 10.76 6.49 -14.07
N GLU A 124 10.05 7.56 -14.42
CA GLU A 124 10.52 8.93 -14.19
C GLU A 124 10.56 9.27 -12.68
N VAL A 125 9.59 8.80 -11.89
CA VAL A 125 9.65 8.92 -10.42
C VAL A 125 10.87 8.18 -9.86
N TYR A 126 11.10 6.94 -10.28
CA TYR A 126 12.25 6.15 -9.86
C TYR A 126 13.57 6.85 -10.22
N LYS A 127 13.72 7.27 -11.48
CA LYS A 127 14.90 7.96 -11.99
C LYS A 127 15.18 9.24 -11.18
N ALA A 128 14.18 10.08 -10.98
CA ALA A 128 14.34 11.31 -10.20
C ALA A 128 14.72 11.05 -8.74
N VAL A 129 14.21 9.97 -8.13
CA VAL A 129 14.60 9.56 -6.77
C VAL A 129 16.04 9.07 -6.75
N ARG A 130 16.45 8.22 -7.69
CA ARG A 130 17.83 7.72 -7.80
C ARG A 130 18.83 8.85 -8.04
N GLU A 131 18.50 9.84 -8.88
CA GLU A 131 19.34 11.02 -9.11
C GLU A 131 19.45 11.94 -7.88
N ALA A 132 18.45 11.93 -7.00
CA ALA A 132 18.39 12.82 -5.84
C ALA A 132 18.95 12.22 -4.54
N THR A 133 19.37 10.95 -4.56
CA THR A 133 19.84 10.19 -3.40
C THR A 133 21.17 9.51 -3.68
N SER A 134 21.86 9.03 -2.64
CA SER A 134 23.13 8.33 -2.79
C SER A 134 22.98 6.96 -3.45
N GLU A 135 24.08 6.43 -4.00
CA GLU A 135 24.12 5.13 -4.66
C GLU A 135 23.63 3.98 -3.76
N ASN A 136 23.97 4.03 -2.47
CA ASN A 136 23.59 3.00 -1.49
C ASN A 136 22.17 3.18 -0.93
N PHE A 137 21.46 4.24 -1.29
CA PHE A 137 20.10 4.47 -0.83
C PHE A 137 19.15 3.47 -1.51
N ILE A 138 18.43 2.68 -0.71
CA ILE A 138 17.57 1.62 -1.24
C ILE A 138 16.30 2.23 -1.84
N ILE A 139 15.97 1.87 -3.07
CA ILE A 139 14.72 2.24 -3.72
C ILE A 139 13.94 0.96 -4.03
N SER A 140 12.80 0.84 -3.36
CA SER A 140 11.86 -0.24 -3.61
C SER A 140 10.55 0.30 -4.22
N VAL A 141 9.75 -0.59 -4.80
CA VAL A 141 8.40 -0.26 -5.28
C VAL A 141 7.42 -1.32 -4.82
N LYS A 142 6.21 -0.92 -4.42
CA LYS A 142 5.09 -1.85 -4.20
C LYS A 142 4.18 -1.83 -5.40
N LEU A 143 3.95 -2.99 -6.03
CA LEU A 143 3.12 -3.15 -7.22
C LEU A 143 2.00 -4.17 -7.01
N ASN A 144 0.90 -3.97 -7.75
CA ASN A 144 -0.16 -4.97 -7.84
C ASN A 144 0.26 -6.09 -8.81
N SER A 145 0.07 -7.35 -8.41
CA SER A 145 0.15 -8.51 -9.30
C SER A 145 -1.03 -8.56 -10.27
N ALA A 146 -2.16 -7.97 -9.87
CA ALA A 146 -3.34 -7.74 -10.70
C ALA A 146 -4.28 -6.71 -10.03
N ASP A 147 -5.06 -5.99 -10.84
CA ASP A 147 -6.12 -5.10 -10.36
C ASP A 147 -7.45 -5.85 -10.09
N PHE A 148 -7.59 -7.11 -10.54
CA PHE A 148 -8.78 -7.96 -10.40
C PHE A 148 -10.09 -7.32 -10.91
N GLN A 149 -9.99 -6.45 -11.90
CA GLN A 149 -11.11 -5.75 -12.55
C GLN A 149 -11.14 -6.05 -14.04
N ARG A 150 -12.36 -6.23 -14.58
CA ARG A 150 -12.54 -6.36 -16.03
C ARG A 150 -12.11 -5.07 -16.72
N GLY A 151 -11.19 -5.19 -17.68
CA GLY A 151 -10.61 -4.04 -18.39
C GLY A 151 -9.51 -3.31 -17.61
N GLY A 152 -9.07 -3.84 -16.47
CA GLY A 152 -7.87 -3.40 -15.74
C GLY A 152 -6.57 -3.73 -16.48
N ILE A 153 -5.44 -3.52 -15.80
CA ILE A 153 -4.13 -3.92 -16.33
C ILE A 153 -4.09 -5.44 -16.56
N SER A 154 -3.62 -5.88 -17.73
CA SER A 154 -3.48 -7.31 -18.05
C SER A 154 -2.25 -7.92 -17.36
N GLU A 155 -2.19 -9.24 -17.27
CA GLU A 155 -1.02 -9.92 -16.66
C GLU A 155 0.26 -9.69 -17.49
N GLU A 156 0.14 -9.65 -18.82
CA GLU A 156 1.25 -9.34 -19.74
C GLU A 156 1.76 -7.91 -19.52
N ASP A 157 0.86 -6.94 -19.31
CA ASP A 157 1.22 -5.58 -18.98
C ASP A 157 1.92 -5.51 -17.61
N VAL A 158 1.41 -6.23 -16.60
CA VAL A 158 2.06 -6.29 -15.28
C VAL A 158 3.47 -6.85 -15.41
N ILE A 159 3.67 -7.96 -16.14
CA ILE A 159 5.02 -8.51 -16.38
C ILE A 159 5.91 -7.46 -17.07
N SER A 160 5.39 -6.75 -18.06
CA SER A 160 6.14 -5.69 -18.77
C SER A 160 6.54 -4.54 -17.84
N VAL A 161 5.66 -4.12 -16.93
CA VAL A 161 5.96 -3.12 -15.89
C VAL A 161 7.08 -3.62 -14.97
N PHE A 162 6.98 -4.86 -14.47
CA PHE A 162 7.98 -5.44 -13.57
C PHE A 162 9.35 -5.54 -14.24
N LYS A 163 9.41 -6.00 -15.50
CA LYS A 163 10.64 -6.03 -16.29
C LYS A 163 11.24 -4.64 -16.48
N ALA A 164 10.44 -3.65 -16.86
CA ALA A 164 10.94 -2.29 -17.10
C ALA A 164 11.51 -1.67 -15.81
N VAL A 165 10.91 -1.95 -14.65
CA VAL A 165 11.38 -1.45 -13.35
C VAL A 165 12.64 -2.20 -12.88
N ASP A 166 12.74 -3.49 -13.15
CA ASP A 166 13.95 -4.30 -12.93
C ASP A 166 15.13 -3.82 -13.81
N GLU A 167 14.88 -3.63 -15.10
CA GLU A 167 15.86 -3.12 -16.07
C GLU A 167 16.35 -1.71 -15.72
N ALA A 168 15.52 -0.89 -15.07
CA ALA A 168 15.91 0.42 -14.55
C ALA A 168 16.82 0.34 -13.30
N GLY A 169 16.94 -0.84 -12.68
CA GLY A 169 17.83 -1.07 -11.53
C GLY A 169 17.17 -0.90 -10.15
N ILE A 170 15.85 -1.13 -10.03
CA ILE A 170 15.18 -1.16 -8.73
C ILE A 170 15.84 -2.20 -7.80
N ASP A 171 15.92 -1.91 -6.49
CA ASP A 171 16.53 -2.83 -5.53
C ASP A 171 15.57 -3.96 -5.14
N LEU A 172 14.30 -3.61 -4.91
CA LEU A 172 13.27 -4.49 -4.38
C LEU A 172 11.89 -4.18 -4.95
N ILE A 173 11.18 -5.21 -5.43
CA ILE A 173 9.75 -5.13 -5.75
C ILE A 173 8.94 -5.88 -4.69
N GLU A 174 8.04 -5.17 -4.02
CA GLU A 174 7.03 -5.77 -3.17
C GLU A 174 5.74 -6.07 -3.97
N ILE A 175 5.40 -7.35 -4.03
CA ILE A 175 4.21 -7.87 -4.69
C ILE A 175 3.03 -7.84 -3.71
N SER A 176 1.97 -7.18 -4.15
CA SER A 176 0.69 -7.08 -3.47
C SER A 176 -0.44 -7.19 -4.50
N GLY A 177 -1.70 -6.95 -4.15
CA GLY A 177 -2.79 -6.91 -5.12
C GLY A 177 -4.06 -6.22 -4.65
N GLY A 178 -4.93 -5.89 -5.62
CA GLY A 178 -6.24 -5.26 -5.42
C GLY A 178 -6.26 -3.73 -5.44
N THR A 179 -7.46 -3.14 -5.40
CA THR A 179 -7.73 -1.70 -5.33
C THR A 179 -8.91 -1.43 -4.38
N TYR A 180 -9.25 -0.17 -4.06
CA TYR A 180 -10.47 0.12 -3.28
C TYR A 180 -11.76 -0.37 -3.97
N GLU A 181 -11.78 -0.41 -5.30
CA GLU A 181 -12.92 -0.88 -6.09
C GLU A 181 -12.91 -2.41 -6.29
N ALA A 182 -11.78 -3.08 -6.06
CA ALA A 182 -11.64 -4.53 -6.04
C ALA A 182 -10.62 -4.96 -4.98
N PRO A 183 -10.97 -4.91 -3.68
CA PRO A 183 -10.00 -5.11 -2.61
C PRO A 183 -9.71 -6.60 -2.44
N ALA A 184 -8.76 -7.11 -3.21
CA ALA A 184 -8.30 -8.51 -3.15
C ALA A 184 -7.93 -8.95 -1.72
N MET A 185 -7.49 -7.99 -0.89
CA MET A 185 -7.04 -8.19 0.49
C MET A 185 -8.13 -8.03 1.56
N ALA A 186 -9.33 -7.51 1.23
CA ALA A 186 -10.40 -7.26 2.20
C ALA A 186 -11.26 -8.50 2.55
N GLY A 187 -10.83 -9.70 2.15
CA GLY A 187 -11.46 -10.96 2.58
C GLY A 187 -12.85 -11.26 2.00
N ALA A 188 -13.48 -10.33 1.28
CA ALA A 188 -14.82 -10.48 0.71
C ALA A 188 -14.95 -11.61 -0.35
N LYS A 189 -13.84 -12.17 -0.83
CA LYS A 189 -13.80 -13.37 -1.71
C LYS A 189 -13.05 -14.55 -1.07
N ALA A 190 -12.97 -14.63 0.25
CA ALA A 190 -12.32 -15.75 0.94
C ALA A 190 -13.04 -17.08 0.70
N ASP A 191 -14.37 -17.08 0.60
CA ASP A 191 -15.21 -18.29 0.58
C ASP A 191 -15.26 -19.04 -0.76
N LYS A 192 -14.57 -18.56 -1.81
CA LYS A 192 -14.56 -19.19 -3.16
C LYS A 192 -13.17 -19.64 -3.62
N ARG A 193 -12.23 -19.84 -2.69
CA ARG A 193 -10.82 -20.11 -3.04
C ARG A 193 -10.55 -21.61 -3.16
N LYS A 194 -9.67 -21.97 -4.10
CA LYS A 194 -9.19 -23.35 -4.25
C LYS A 194 -8.41 -23.76 -2.99
N ALA A 195 -8.51 -25.03 -2.61
CA ALA A 195 -7.81 -25.58 -1.45
C ALA A 195 -6.28 -25.35 -1.52
N SER A 196 -5.69 -25.36 -2.72
CA SER A 196 -4.27 -25.06 -2.94
C SER A 196 -3.87 -23.63 -2.57
N THR A 197 -4.73 -22.64 -2.83
CA THR A 197 -4.50 -21.23 -2.45
C THR A 197 -4.62 -21.02 -0.94
N ILE A 198 -5.44 -21.82 -0.26
CA ILE A 198 -5.55 -21.83 1.20
C ILE A 198 -4.30 -22.50 1.81
N ALA A 199 -3.86 -23.61 1.22
CA ALA A 199 -2.70 -24.38 1.68
C ALA A 199 -1.37 -23.63 1.50
N ARG A 200 -1.19 -22.82 0.45
CA ARG A 200 0.02 -22.02 0.22
C ARG A 200 0.12 -20.76 1.09
N GLU A 201 -0.92 -20.42 1.86
CA GLU A 201 -1.02 -19.24 2.75
C GLU A 201 -0.65 -17.87 2.12
N ALA A 202 -0.47 -17.78 0.80
CA ALA A 202 0.10 -16.61 0.16
C ALA A 202 -0.68 -16.25 -1.11
N TYR A 203 -1.32 -15.09 -1.08
CA TYR A 203 -2.23 -14.65 -2.16
C TYR A 203 -1.55 -14.42 -3.51
N PHE A 204 -0.24 -14.17 -3.48
CA PHE A 204 0.51 -13.69 -4.64
C PHE A 204 1.75 -14.54 -4.93
N LEU A 205 1.92 -15.69 -4.27
CA LEU A 205 3.11 -16.52 -4.42
C LEU A 205 3.20 -17.15 -5.81
N ASP A 206 2.09 -17.61 -6.37
CA ASP A 206 2.05 -18.15 -7.75
C ASP A 206 2.51 -17.09 -8.78
N PHE A 207 2.11 -15.83 -8.58
CA PHE A 207 2.59 -14.72 -9.41
C PHE A 207 4.06 -14.40 -9.16
N ALA A 208 4.52 -14.49 -7.91
CA ALA A 208 5.93 -14.31 -7.55
C ALA A 208 6.83 -15.37 -8.21
N GLU A 209 6.41 -16.65 -8.19
CA GLU A 209 7.07 -17.77 -8.90
C GLU A 209 7.19 -17.47 -10.40
N LYS A 210 6.11 -16.97 -11.01
CA LYS A 210 6.10 -16.58 -12.43
C LYS A 210 7.06 -15.42 -12.71
N ILE A 211 6.95 -14.32 -11.95
CA ILE A 211 7.72 -13.11 -12.24
C ILE A 211 9.20 -13.25 -11.91
N ARG A 212 9.58 -14.14 -10.98
CA ARG A 212 10.98 -14.47 -10.66
C ARG A 212 11.78 -14.90 -11.89
N GLN A 213 11.13 -15.49 -12.90
CA GLN A 213 11.75 -15.89 -14.17
C GLN A 213 12.05 -14.69 -15.11
N HIS A 214 11.51 -13.52 -14.82
CA HIS A 214 11.58 -12.33 -15.68
C HIS A 214 12.36 -11.16 -15.07
N VAL A 215 12.64 -11.18 -13.76
CA VAL A 215 13.35 -10.10 -13.06
C VAL A 215 14.55 -10.62 -12.28
N LYS A 216 15.50 -9.74 -11.93
CA LYS A 216 16.71 -10.03 -11.14
C LYS A 216 16.70 -9.41 -9.74
N CYS A 217 16.00 -8.29 -9.56
CA CYS A 217 15.83 -7.61 -8.28
C CYS A 217 15.25 -8.53 -7.19
N LYS A 218 15.33 -8.05 -5.96
CA LYS A 218 14.75 -8.77 -4.82
C LYS A 218 13.23 -8.70 -4.88
N LEU A 219 12.58 -9.79 -4.47
CA LEU A 219 11.12 -9.87 -4.41
C LEU A 219 10.66 -9.99 -2.96
N MET A 220 9.70 -9.16 -2.57
CA MET A 220 8.96 -9.29 -1.33
C MET A 220 7.52 -9.70 -1.64
N VAL A 221 6.97 -10.68 -0.93
CA VAL A 221 5.57 -11.06 -1.08
C VAL A 221 4.81 -10.71 0.18
N THR A 222 3.76 -9.89 0.03
CA THR A 222 2.92 -9.49 1.16
C THR A 222 1.50 -9.99 0.97
N GLY A 223 1.07 -10.86 1.87
CA GLY A 223 -0.35 -11.17 2.04
C GLY A 223 -0.64 -12.63 2.31
N GLY A 224 -1.14 -12.90 3.51
CA GLY A 224 -1.72 -14.18 3.86
C GLY A 224 -0.92 -14.94 4.91
N PHE A 225 0.41 -14.85 4.91
CA PHE A 225 1.30 -15.62 5.79
C PHE A 225 0.91 -15.60 7.27
N ARG A 226 0.74 -16.79 7.88
CA ARG A 226 0.44 -16.96 9.31
C ARG A 226 1.35 -17.97 9.99
N THR A 227 1.83 -18.96 9.26
CA THR A 227 2.66 -20.03 9.81
C THR A 227 4.13 -19.86 9.46
N VAL A 228 5.00 -20.28 10.36
CA VAL A 228 6.45 -20.35 10.13
C VAL A 228 6.74 -21.31 8.98
N GLU A 229 6.03 -22.44 8.92
CA GLU A 229 6.13 -23.40 7.83
C GLU A 229 5.84 -22.76 6.47
N GLY A 230 4.71 -22.05 6.33
CA GLY A 230 4.34 -21.40 5.07
C GLY A 230 5.33 -20.30 4.64
N MET A 231 5.84 -19.52 5.61
CA MET A 231 6.86 -18.50 5.35
C MET A 231 8.19 -19.12 4.90
N ASN A 232 8.67 -20.16 5.60
CA ASN A 232 9.91 -20.85 5.24
C ASN A 232 9.80 -21.58 3.90
N ALA A 233 8.64 -22.17 3.59
CA ALA A 233 8.40 -22.80 2.30
C ALA A 233 8.47 -21.80 1.14
N ALA A 234 7.90 -20.59 1.31
CA ALA A 234 7.94 -19.53 0.30
C ALA A 234 9.36 -18.97 0.07
N LEU A 235 10.19 -18.94 1.11
CA LEU A 235 11.61 -18.56 1.00
C LEU A 235 12.42 -19.69 0.36
N ALA A 236 12.24 -20.93 0.80
CA ALA A 236 12.99 -22.09 0.33
C ALA A 236 12.72 -22.42 -1.14
N SER A 237 11.52 -22.11 -1.66
CA SER A 237 11.21 -22.27 -3.07
C SER A 237 11.91 -21.25 -3.98
N GLY A 238 12.48 -20.18 -3.42
CA GLY A 238 13.07 -19.08 -4.18
C GLY A 238 12.03 -18.16 -4.84
N ALA A 239 10.74 -18.31 -4.52
CA ALA A 239 9.67 -17.47 -5.06
C ALA A 239 9.77 -16.02 -4.58
N CYS A 240 10.34 -15.79 -3.40
CA CYS A 240 10.60 -14.46 -2.85
C CYS A 240 11.84 -14.45 -1.95
N ASP A 241 12.42 -13.27 -1.79
CA ASP A 241 13.56 -13.01 -0.91
C ASP A 241 13.11 -12.48 0.46
N PHE A 242 11.92 -11.88 0.54
CA PHE A 242 11.36 -11.29 1.75
C PHE A 242 9.89 -11.64 1.97
N ILE A 243 9.54 -11.90 3.22
CA ILE A 243 8.16 -12.11 3.66
C ILE A 243 7.58 -10.80 4.19
N GLY A 244 6.43 -10.42 3.66
CA GLY A 244 5.71 -9.24 4.12
C GLY A 244 4.56 -9.54 5.06
N ILE A 245 4.59 -8.87 6.22
CA ILE A 245 3.61 -9.01 7.30
C ILE A 245 3.08 -7.62 7.68
N ALA A 246 1.76 -7.51 7.84
CA ALA A 246 1.11 -6.25 8.23
C ALA A 246 0.12 -6.43 9.38
N ARG A 247 -1.07 -6.98 9.11
CA ARG A 247 -2.17 -7.10 10.10
C ARG A 247 -1.77 -7.83 11.40
N PRO A 248 -0.99 -8.92 11.38
CA PRO A 248 -0.51 -9.56 12.61
C PRO A 248 0.29 -8.62 13.53
N LEU A 249 1.14 -7.73 12.98
CA LEU A 249 1.93 -6.76 13.75
C LEU A 249 1.09 -5.71 14.47
N ALA A 250 -0.17 -5.51 14.06
CA ALA A 250 -1.08 -4.62 14.74
C ALA A 250 -1.55 -5.19 16.09
N VAL A 251 -1.49 -6.51 16.29
CA VAL A 251 -2.04 -7.20 17.47
C VAL A 251 -1.00 -7.99 18.27
N GLU A 252 0.17 -8.25 17.69
CA GLU A 252 1.29 -8.97 18.30
C GLU A 252 2.57 -8.14 18.13
N THR A 253 2.94 -7.41 19.17
CA THR A 253 4.17 -6.59 19.18
C THR A 253 5.44 -7.43 19.35
N ASP A 254 5.30 -8.66 19.86
CA ASP A 254 6.32 -9.69 20.01
C ASP A 254 6.41 -10.64 18.79
N LEU A 255 5.66 -10.37 17.71
CA LEU A 255 5.48 -11.34 16.63
C LEU A 255 6.79 -11.75 15.95
N THR A 256 7.67 -10.79 15.66
CA THR A 256 8.91 -11.07 14.93
C THR A 256 9.80 -12.05 15.69
N ASP A 257 10.00 -11.83 16.99
CA ASP A 257 10.78 -12.73 17.85
C ASP A 257 10.17 -14.12 17.91
N ARG A 258 8.83 -14.21 17.92
CA ARG A 258 8.11 -15.48 17.94
C ARG A 258 8.25 -16.26 16.64
N LEU A 259 8.13 -15.59 15.49
CA LEU A 259 8.33 -16.23 14.18
C LEU A 259 9.76 -16.77 14.05
N ILE A 260 10.76 -16.00 14.48
CA ILE A 260 12.17 -16.44 14.52
C ILE A 260 12.33 -17.65 15.44
N ALA A 261 11.62 -17.68 16.57
CA ALA A 261 11.61 -18.80 17.50
C ALA A 261 10.77 -20.01 17.05
N GLY A 262 10.28 -20.03 15.80
CA GLY A 262 9.51 -21.15 15.25
C GLY A 262 8.04 -21.20 15.70
N GLN A 263 7.49 -20.08 16.17
CA GLN A 263 6.10 -19.99 16.64
C GLN A 263 5.23 -19.19 15.69
N ASP A 264 4.08 -19.77 15.34
CA ASP A 264 3.09 -19.16 14.46
C ASP A 264 2.41 -17.91 15.07
N VAL A 265 1.78 -17.13 14.19
CA VAL A 265 0.91 -16.00 14.55
C VAL A 265 -0.19 -16.48 15.53
N ARG A 266 -0.28 -15.85 16.71
CA ARG A 266 -1.22 -16.26 17.78
C ARG A 266 -2.66 -15.94 17.42
N TYR A 267 -2.88 -14.73 16.92
CA TYR A 267 -4.21 -14.18 16.68
C TYR A 267 -4.48 -14.18 15.18
N ALA A 268 -5.24 -15.19 14.75
CA ALA A 268 -5.76 -15.23 13.39
C ALA A 268 -6.51 -13.92 13.07
N VAL A 269 -6.19 -13.35 11.91
CA VAL A 269 -6.89 -12.19 11.35
C VAL A 269 -8.27 -12.66 10.86
N LYS A 270 -9.23 -12.70 11.78
CA LYS A 270 -10.64 -12.97 11.47
C LYS A 270 -11.30 -11.70 10.95
N PRO A 271 -12.30 -11.81 10.05
CA PRO A 271 -13.07 -10.66 9.61
C PRO A 271 -13.60 -9.83 10.78
N ILE A 272 -13.27 -8.55 10.82
CA ILE A 272 -13.72 -7.64 11.88
C ILE A 272 -15.16 -7.22 11.59
N LYS A 273 -16.11 -7.78 12.34
CA LYS A 273 -17.55 -7.53 12.19
C LYS A 273 -18.15 -6.92 13.43
N THR A 274 -19.05 -5.97 13.24
CA THR A 274 -19.85 -5.34 14.29
C THR A 274 -21.12 -6.12 14.61
N GLY A 275 -21.59 -6.96 13.67
CA GLY A 275 -22.90 -7.59 13.73
C GLY A 275 -24.03 -6.72 13.18
N LEU A 276 -23.73 -5.48 12.77
CA LEU A 276 -24.67 -4.56 12.13
C LEU A 276 -24.51 -4.66 10.60
N PRO A 277 -25.50 -5.19 9.85
CA PRO A 277 -25.36 -5.45 8.42
C PRO A 277 -24.98 -4.23 7.58
N PHE A 278 -25.47 -3.04 7.95
CA PHE A 278 -25.16 -1.81 7.22
C PHE A 278 -23.70 -1.39 7.41
N VAL A 279 -23.13 -1.55 8.61
CA VAL A 279 -21.71 -1.24 8.89
C VAL A 279 -20.79 -2.27 8.27
N ASP A 280 -21.13 -3.55 8.42
CA ASP A 280 -20.30 -4.65 7.95
C ASP A 280 -20.21 -4.66 6.40
N LYS A 281 -21.23 -4.13 5.70
CA LYS A 281 -21.22 -3.92 4.24
C LYS A 281 -20.32 -2.75 3.79
N MET A 282 -19.92 -1.84 4.67
CA MET A 282 -19.06 -0.70 4.31
C MET A 282 -17.58 -1.09 4.15
N ALA A 283 -17.19 -2.32 4.53
CA ALA A 283 -15.81 -2.82 4.47
C ALA A 283 -14.75 -1.93 5.18
N ILE A 284 -15.18 -1.00 6.04
CA ILE A 284 -14.32 -0.04 6.75
C ILE A 284 -13.75 -0.61 8.06
N MET A 285 -14.39 -1.64 8.60
CA MET A 285 -14.10 -2.14 9.95
C MET A 285 -12.68 -2.67 10.12
N GLU A 286 -12.14 -3.38 9.13
CA GLU A 286 -10.74 -3.82 9.13
C GLU A 286 -9.80 -2.62 9.32
N ILE A 287 -10.01 -1.54 8.56
CA ILE A 287 -9.15 -0.35 8.61
C ILE A 287 -9.22 0.31 9.99
N ILE A 288 -10.41 0.64 10.48
CA ILE A 288 -10.54 1.41 11.72
C ILE A 288 -10.16 0.59 12.95
N TRP A 289 -10.38 -0.73 12.94
CA TRP A 289 -10.03 -1.59 14.06
C TRP A 289 -8.52 -1.76 14.17
N TYR A 290 -7.82 -2.06 13.07
CA TYR A 290 -6.35 -2.15 13.10
C TYR A 290 -5.70 -0.79 13.38
N ALA A 291 -6.25 0.31 12.86
CA ALA A 291 -5.78 1.65 13.21
C ALA A 291 -5.93 1.96 14.71
N ALA A 292 -6.99 1.47 15.36
CA ALA A 292 -7.16 1.61 16.81
C ALA A 292 -6.06 0.86 17.59
N GLN A 293 -5.63 -0.31 17.11
CA GLN A 293 -4.53 -1.05 17.72
C GLN A 293 -3.19 -0.31 17.59
N PHE A 294 -2.86 0.15 16.38
CA PHE A 294 -1.63 0.94 16.15
C PHE A 294 -1.62 2.23 16.98
N LYS A 295 -2.77 2.88 17.15
CA LYS A 295 -2.89 4.04 18.03
C LYS A 295 -2.61 3.68 19.49
N ALA A 296 -3.04 2.52 19.97
CA ALA A 296 -2.72 2.05 21.31
C ALA A 296 -1.21 1.79 21.45
N ILE A 297 -0.60 1.10 20.48
CA ILE A 297 0.85 0.84 20.43
C ILE A 297 1.64 2.16 20.46
N GLY A 298 1.28 3.13 19.62
CA GLY A 298 1.92 4.45 19.58
C GLY A 298 1.73 5.28 20.87
N GLN A 299 0.83 4.88 21.76
CA GLN A 299 0.66 5.47 23.10
C GLN A 299 1.38 4.66 24.20
N GLY A 300 2.21 3.67 23.84
CA GLY A 300 2.89 2.78 24.78
C GLY A 300 1.97 1.74 25.43
N LYS A 301 0.76 1.51 24.89
CA LYS A 301 -0.19 0.51 25.40
C LYS A 301 -0.07 -0.79 24.61
N LYS A 302 -0.36 -1.91 25.28
CA LYS A 302 -0.48 -3.21 24.61
C LYS A 302 -1.71 -3.22 23.68
N PRO A 303 -1.62 -3.77 22.47
CA PRO A 303 -2.80 -3.99 21.63
C PRO A 303 -3.76 -4.98 22.31
N ASN A 304 -5.04 -4.88 21.96
CA ASN A 304 -6.09 -5.76 22.47
C ASN A 304 -6.73 -6.56 21.32
N PRO A 305 -6.31 -7.81 21.08
CA PRO A 305 -6.89 -8.69 20.07
C PRO A 305 -8.39 -8.96 20.26
N LYS A 306 -8.91 -8.76 21.48
CA LYS A 306 -10.33 -8.94 21.84
C LYS A 306 -11.10 -7.62 21.85
N LEU A 307 -10.55 -6.54 21.30
CA LEU A 307 -11.20 -5.24 21.25
C LEU A 307 -12.54 -5.32 20.50
N SER A 308 -13.62 -4.87 21.12
CA SER A 308 -14.96 -4.92 20.52
C SER A 308 -15.03 -4.07 19.24
N PRO A 309 -15.37 -4.67 18.08
CA PRO A 309 -15.55 -3.92 16.84
C PRO A 309 -16.65 -2.86 16.94
N LEU A 310 -17.74 -3.14 17.67
CA LEU A 310 -18.82 -2.19 17.88
C LEU A 310 -18.36 -0.96 18.67
N ILE A 311 -17.57 -1.15 19.73
CA ILE A 311 -17.02 -0.02 20.52
C ILE A 311 -16.09 0.83 19.65
N VAL A 312 -15.24 0.20 18.83
CA VAL A 312 -14.37 0.93 17.89
C VAL A 312 -15.21 1.76 16.92
N PHE A 313 -16.24 1.17 16.33
CA PHE A 313 -17.13 1.86 15.41
C PHE A 313 -17.83 3.06 16.06
N LEU A 314 -18.39 2.88 17.26
CA LEU A 314 -19.05 3.97 18.01
C LEU A 314 -18.08 5.12 18.33
N ASN A 315 -16.84 4.80 18.72
CA ASN A 315 -15.80 5.80 18.97
C ASN A 315 -15.40 6.54 17.69
N TYR A 316 -15.26 5.83 16.57
CA TYR A 316 -14.98 6.40 15.27
C TYR A 316 -16.10 7.35 14.81
N ALA A 317 -17.36 6.90 14.91
CA ALA A 317 -18.54 7.71 14.57
C ALA A 317 -18.62 8.97 15.44
N LYS A 318 -18.42 8.84 16.77
CA LYS A 318 -18.40 9.98 17.70
C LYS A 318 -17.29 10.97 17.36
N GLY A 319 -16.10 10.48 17.02
CA GLY A 319 -14.97 11.31 16.58
C GLY A 319 -15.30 12.11 15.32
N ASN A 320 -15.89 11.46 14.32
CA ASN A 320 -16.31 12.10 13.08
C ASN A 320 -17.42 13.14 13.31
N ILE A 321 -18.45 12.81 14.11
CA ILE A 321 -19.52 13.76 14.46
C ILE A 321 -18.93 14.98 15.16
N LYS A 322 -18.01 14.79 16.13
CA LYS A 322 -17.34 15.90 16.81
C LYS A 322 -16.52 16.76 15.84
N ALA A 323 -15.80 16.14 14.90
CA ALA A 323 -15.07 16.86 13.87
C ALA A 323 -16.01 17.68 12.96
N VAL A 324 -17.14 17.10 12.58
CA VAL A 324 -18.17 17.78 11.78
C VAL A 324 -18.77 18.98 12.53
N VAL A 325 -19.21 18.77 13.77
CA VAL A 325 -19.81 19.80 14.63
C VAL A 325 -18.83 20.93 14.95
N GLN A 326 -17.55 20.63 15.09
CA GLN A 326 -16.50 21.64 15.32
C GLN A 326 -16.11 22.42 14.04
N GLY A 327 -16.81 22.23 12.92
CA GLY A 327 -16.44 22.82 11.64
C GLY A 327 -15.09 22.31 11.10
N ARG A 328 -14.57 21.22 11.69
CA ARG A 328 -13.32 20.54 11.33
C ARG A 328 -13.58 19.40 10.34
N VAL A 329 -14.65 19.47 9.55
CA VAL A 329 -14.59 18.90 8.21
C VAL A 329 -13.67 19.81 7.41
N ASN A 330 -12.37 19.49 7.44
CA ASN A 330 -11.29 20.08 6.66
C ASN A 330 -11.66 21.34 5.85
N SER A 331 -11.75 22.47 6.54
CA SER A 331 -11.60 23.77 5.90
C SER A 331 -10.57 24.56 6.70
N ARG A 332 -9.54 24.99 5.95
CA ARG A 332 -8.34 25.69 6.38
C ARG A 332 -8.65 26.99 7.13
N LYS A 333 -8.78 26.96 8.45
CA LYS A 333 -8.72 28.19 9.26
C LYS A 333 -7.70 28.20 10.39
N SER A 334 -6.78 27.24 10.46
CA SER A 334 -5.63 27.32 11.38
C SER A 334 -4.47 26.42 10.96
N ALA A 335 -3.91 26.69 9.78
CA ALA A 335 -2.50 26.44 9.51
C ALA A 335 -1.80 27.80 9.46
#